data_AF-A0A1Y1RB33-F1
#
_entry.id   AF-A0A1Y1RB33-F1
#
_cell.length_a   1.000
_cell.length_b   1.000
_cell.length_c   1.000
_cell.angle_alpha   90.00
_cell.angle_beta   90.00
_cell.angle_gamma   90.00
#
_symmetry.space_group_name_H-M   'P 1'
#
loop_
_entity.id
_entity.type
_entity.pdbx_description
1 polymer ?
#
loop_
_entity_poly.entity_id
_entity_poly.type
_entity_poly.pdbx_seq_one_letter_code
_entity_poly.pdbx_strand_id
1 'polypeptide(L)'
;MTRLEKIARELEFDIEDVQMLLSMFNENAQESLTQISTAIMHHDLPTIQNAAHAIKGSAANLTLSEISEKAKEIEVSAKAGEERDYLELYQQLQSLIEEMDYDTLCA
;
A
#
# COMPACT_ATOMS: atom_id res chain seq x y z
N MET A 1 4.00 -20.04 12.56
CA MET A 1 4.65 -18.73 12.35
C MET A 1 3.63 -17.84 11.68
N THR A 2 3.11 -16.83 12.38
CA THR A 2 2.15 -15.88 11.84
C THR A 2 2.83 -14.96 10.82
N ARG A 3 2.05 -14.26 10.00
CA ARG A 3 2.60 -13.25 9.05
C ARG A 3 3.34 -12.15 9.82
N LEU A 4 2.83 -11.75 10.98
CA LEU A 4 3.46 -10.76 11.87
C LEU A 4 4.83 -11.23 12.39
N GLU A 5 4.93 -12.48 12.85
CA GLU A 5 6.21 -13.07 13.28
C GLU A 5 7.24 -13.13 12.14
N LYS A 6 6.77 -13.36 10.90
CA LYS A 6 7.64 -13.37 9.71
C LYS A 6 8.23 -11.98 9.45
N ILE A 7 7.40 -10.94 9.48
CA ILE A 7 7.84 -9.55 9.28
C ILE A 7 8.82 -9.14 10.40
N ALA A 8 8.49 -9.44 11.66
CA ALA A 8 9.37 -9.18 12.81
C ALA A 8 10.75 -9.80 12.63
N ARG A 9 10.81 -11.06 12.20
CA ARG A 9 12.08 -11.74 11.91
C ARG A 9 12.84 -11.11 10.74
N GLU A 10 12.17 -10.74 9.66
CA GLU A 10 12.80 -10.14 8.48
C GLU A 10 13.37 -8.75 8.76
N LEU A 11 12.70 -7.98 9.62
CA LEU A 11 13.12 -6.64 10.04
C LEU A 11 14.06 -6.64 11.24
N GLU A 12 14.33 -7.81 11.85
CA GLU A 12 15.07 -7.96 13.10
C GLU A 12 14.48 -7.12 14.26
N PHE A 13 13.15 -7.01 14.29
CA PHE A 13 12.37 -6.26 15.29
C PHE A 13 11.53 -7.18 16.16
N ASP A 14 11.10 -6.66 17.31
CA ASP A 14 10.13 -7.33 18.16
C ASP A 14 8.71 -7.16 17.60
N ILE A 15 7.80 -8.04 18.01
CA ILE A 15 6.42 -8.05 17.51
C ILE A 15 5.73 -6.71 17.76
N GLU A 16 5.92 -6.11 18.94
CA GLU A 16 5.30 -4.83 19.32
C GLU A 16 5.74 -3.68 18.40
N ASP A 17 7.02 -3.64 18.01
CA ASP A 17 7.53 -2.64 17.06
C ASP A 17 6.90 -2.81 15.69
N VAL A 18 6.78 -4.05 15.20
CA VAL A 18 6.13 -4.31 13.92
C VAL A 18 4.65 -3.96 13.93
N GLN A 19 3.95 -4.21 15.04
CA GLN A 19 2.55 -3.81 15.20
C GLN A 19 2.38 -2.29 15.08
N MET A 20 3.23 -1.53 15.75
CA MET A 20 3.24 -0.07 15.65
C MET A 20 3.52 0.40 14.21
N LEU A 21 4.50 -0.20 13.53
CA LEU A 21 4.83 0.14 12.16
C LEU A 21 3.72 -0.19 11.17
N LEU A 22 3.02 -1.33 11.35
CA LEU A 22 1.88 -1.70 10.53
C LEU A 22 0.68 -0.76 10.77
N SER A 23 0.45 -0.32 12.00
CA SER A 23 -0.57 0.69 12.31
C SER A 23 -0.28 2.01 11.57
N MET A 24 0.96 2.50 11.67
CA MET A 24 1.37 3.71 10.96
C MET A 24 1.29 3.54 9.45
N PHE A 25 1.68 2.38 8.92
CA PHE A 25 1.55 2.07 7.51
C PHE A 25 0.08 2.13 7.06
N ASN A 26 -0.83 1.52 7.81
CA ASN A 26 -2.25 1.51 7.47
C ASN A 26 -2.81 2.94 7.42
N GLU A 27 -2.55 3.76 8.44
CA GLU A 27 -2.97 5.17 8.48
C GLU A 27 -2.48 5.95 7.24
N ASN A 28 -1.19 5.86 6.93
CA ASN A 28 -0.59 6.55 5.77
C ASN A 28 -1.11 6.00 4.43
N ALA A 29 -1.37 4.68 4.36
CA ALA A 29 -1.90 4.04 3.17
C ALA A 29 -3.35 4.49 2.90
N GLN A 30 -4.18 4.61 3.93
CA GLN A 30 -5.56 5.11 3.79
C GLN A 30 -5.61 6.56 3.29
N GLU A 31 -4.70 7.43 3.78
CA GLU A 31 -4.58 8.79 3.26
C GLU A 31 -4.22 8.78 1.76
N SER A 32 -3.24 7.96 1.38
CA SER A 32 -2.79 7.83 -0.01
C SER A 32 -3.88 7.22 -0.93
N LEU A 33 -4.64 6.24 -0.44
CA LEU A 33 -5.79 5.67 -1.17
C LEU A 33 -6.88 6.72 -1.41
N THR A 34 -7.14 7.58 -0.42
CA THR A 34 -8.09 8.70 -0.56
C THR A 34 -7.61 9.69 -1.63
N GLN A 35 -6.31 9.98 -1.70
CA GLN A 35 -5.72 10.81 -2.75
C GLN A 35 -5.86 10.16 -4.13
N ILE A 36 -5.56 8.86 -4.27
CA ILE A 36 -5.69 8.13 -5.54
C ILE A 36 -7.14 8.15 -6.02
N SER A 37 -8.10 7.77 -5.18
CA SER A 37 -9.52 7.73 -5.55
C SER A 37 -10.05 9.10 -6.00
N THR A 38 -9.69 10.18 -5.30
CA THR A 38 -10.05 11.55 -5.68
C THR A 38 -9.40 11.93 -7.01
N ALA A 39 -8.12 11.63 -7.19
CA ALA A 39 -7.39 11.93 -8.42
C ALA A 39 -7.92 11.17 -9.64
N ILE A 40 -8.39 9.94 -9.47
CA ILE A 40 -9.09 9.18 -10.52
C ILE A 40 -10.33 9.93 -11.02
N MET A 41 -11.15 10.47 -10.11
CA MET A 41 -12.34 11.25 -10.48
C MET A 41 -12.03 12.52 -11.27
N HIS A 42 -10.83 13.07 -11.08
CA HIS A 42 -10.36 14.30 -11.74
C HIS A 42 -9.39 14.06 -12.89
N HIS A 43 -9.11 12.80 -13.26
CA HIS A 43 -8.09 12.42 -14.24
C HIS A 43 -6.69 13.01 -13.93
N ASP A 44 -6.34 13.15 -12.66
CA ASP A 44 -5.08 13.74 -12.19
C ASP A 44 -3.99 12.65 -12.03
N LEU A 45 -3.38 12.28 -13.16
CA LEU A 45 -2.31 11.28 -13.19
C LEU A 45 -1.09 11.64 -12.32
N PRO A 46 -0.61 12.90 -12.26
CA PRO A 46 0.46 13.29 -11.32
C PRO A 46 0.14 12.96 -9.85
N THR A 47 -1.08 13.22 -9.39
CA THR A 47 -1.48 12.91 -8.01
C THR A 47 -1.57 11.39 -7.80
N ILE A 48 -2.13 10.64 -8.76
CA ILE A 48 -2.15 9.15 -8.72
C ILE A 48 -0.73 8.61 -8.60
N GLN A 49 0.20 9.11 -9.41
CA GLN A 49 1.60 8.69 -9.40
C GLN A 49 2.23 8.91 -8.01
N ASN A 50 2.12 10.12 -7.46
CA ASN A 50 2.78 10.48 -6.21
C ASN A 50 2.21 9.71 -5.01
N ALA A 51 0.88 9.56 -4.95
CA ALA A 51 0.24 8.80 -3.87
C ALA A 51 0.57 7.30 -3.96
N ALA A 52 0.57 6.71 -5.16
CA ALA A 52 1.00 5.32 -5.36
C ALA A 52 2.48 5.11 -5.03
N HIS A 53 3.35 6.08 -5.35
CA HIS A 53 4.76 6.06 -4.96
C HIS A 53 4.93 6.01 -3.43
N ALA A 54 4.14 6.79 -2.68
CA ALA A 54 4.18 6.82 -1.23
C ALA A 54 3.83 5.43 -0.63
N ILE A 55 2.73 4.81 -1.08
CA ILE A 55 2.33 3.46 -0.66
C ILE A 55 3.42 2.44 -1.00
N LYS A 56 3.97 2.48 -2.22
CA LYS A 56 5.03 1.55 -2.64
C LYS A 56 6.23 1.61 -1.70
N GLY A 57 6.69 2.82 -1.36
CA GLY A 57 7.85 3.04 -0.51
C GLY A 57 7.64 2.57 0.93
N SER A 58 6.50 2.90 1.52
CA SER A 58 6.16 2.47 2.88
C SER A 58 5.95 0.95 2.96
N ALA A 59 5.28 0.35 1.98
CA ALA A 59 5.09 -1.10 1.89
C ALA A 59 6.43 -1.86 1.74
N ALA A 60 7.35 -1.35 0.91
CA ALA A 60 8.66 -1.97 0.69
C ALA A 60 9.50 -2.00 1.98
N ASN A 61 9.45 -0.94 2.78
CA ASN A 61 10.17 -0.86 4.06
C ASN A 61 9.68 -1.89 5.09
N LEU A 62 8.45 -2.41 4.93
CA LEU A 62 7.83 -3.40 5.82
C LEU A 62 7.74 -4.79 5.18
N THR A 63 8.51 -5.04 4.12
CA THR A 63 8.54 -6.29 3.35
C THR A 63 7.19 -6.72 2.74
N LEU A 64 6.26 -5.77 2.58
CA LEU A 64 4.91 -5.98 2.03
C LEU A 64 4.93 -5.99 0.51
N SER A 65 5.59 -7.01 -0.04
CA SER A 65 5.96 -7.07 -1.46
C SER A 65 4.75 -6.98 -2.40
N GLU A 66 3.65 -7.67 -2.09
CA GLU A 66 2.44 -7.67 -2.92
C GLU A 66 1.82 -6.28 -3.04
N ILE A 67 1.71 -5.55 -1.93
CA ILE A 67 1.22 -4.17 -1.91
C ILE A 67 2.20 -3.25 -2.65
N SER A 68 3.50 -3.40 -2.40
CA SER A 68 4.53 -2.59 -3.04
C SER A 68 4.52 -2.76 -4.57
N GLU A 69 4.36 -3.98 -5.06
CA GLU A 69 4.27 -4.29 -6.49
C GLU A 69 3.01 -3.73 -7.12
N LYS A 70 1.85 -3.87 -6.46
CA LYS A 70 0.59 -3.30 -6.96
C LYS A 70 0.61 -1.78 -7.00
N ALA A 71 1.15 -1.13 -5.97
CA ALA A 71 1.34 0.32 -5.94
C ALA A 71 2.33 0.78 -7.02
N LYS A 72 3.40 0.03 -7.28
CA LYS A 72 4.35 0.28 -8.37
C LYS A 72 3.67 0.19 -9.74
N GLU A 73 2.77 -0.77 -9.96
CA GLU A 73 2.03 -0.87 -11.22
C GLU A 73 1.23 0.41 -11.50
N ILE A 74 0.53 0.93 -10.49
CA ILE A 74 -0.24 2.18 -10.57
C ILE A 74 0.70 3.36 -10.82
N GLU A 75 1.78 3.49 -10.05
CA GLU A 75 2.77 4.57 -10.18
C GLU A 75 3.35 4.63 -11.60
N VAL A 76 3.80 3.49 -12.13
CA VAL A 76 4.44 3.43 -13.45
C VAL A 76 3.43 3.75 -14.55
N SER A 77 2.21 3.19 -14.47
CA SER A 77 1.15 3.46 -15.45
C SER A 77 0.79 4.95 -15.49
N ALA A 78 0.59 5.57 -14.31
CA ALA A 78 0.25 6.99 -14.18
C ALA A 78 1.40 7.89 -14.67
N LYS A 79 2.64 7.56 -14.32
CA LYS A 79 3.84 8.28 -14.77
C LYS A 79 4.00 8.23 -16.30
N ALA A 80 3.67 7.11 -16.91
CA ALA A 80 3.75 6.92 -18.35
C ALA A 80 2.58 7.57 -19.12
N GLY A 81 1.55 8.04 -18.42
CA GLY A 81 0.36 8.59 -19.05
C GLY A 81 -0.53 7.53 -19.70
N GLU A 82 -0.45 6.28 -19.24
CA GLU A 82 -1.17 5.16 -19.86
C GLU A 82 -2.68 5.28 -19.63
N GLU A 83 -3.46 5.02 -20.67
CA GLU A 83 -4.90 4.79 -20.57
C GLU A 83 -5.14 3.40 -19.95
N ARG A 84 -5.47 3.38 -18.66
CA ARG A 84 -5.70 2.16 -17.87
C ARG A 84 -6.96 2.35 -17.03
N ASP A 85 -7.55 1.24 -16.59
CA ASP A 85 -8.58 1.29 -15.57
C ASP A 85 -7.95 1.48 -14.19
N TYR A 86 -7.68 2.74 -13.85
CA TYR A 86 -7.12 3.09 -12.54
C TYR A 86 -8.07 2.77 -11.39
N LEU A 87 -9.38 2.67 -11.64
CA LEU A 87 -10.34 2.30 -10.61
C LEU A 87 -10.19 0.81 -10.25
N GLU A 88 -10.06 -0.06 -11.25
CA GLU A 88 -9.79 -1.48 -11.03
C GLU A 88 -8.46 -1.68 -10.29
N LEU A 89 -7.39 -1.00 -10.72
CA LEU A 89 -6.08 -1.10 -10.07
C LEU A 89 -6.13 -0.58 -8.62
N TYR A 90 -6.83 0.53 -8.38
CA TYR A 90 -7.08 1.08 -7.05
C TYR A 90 -7.81 0.07 -6.15
N GLN A 91 -8.87 -0.56 -6.64
CA GLN A 91 -9.64 -1.55 -5.88
C GLN A 91 -8.79 -2.76 -5.50
N GLN A 92 -7.96 -3.25 -6.43
CA GLN A 92 -7.01 -4.33 -6.14
C GLN A 92 -6.01 -3.94 -5.06
N LEU A 93 -5.46 -2.72 -5.13
CA LEU A 93 -4.54 -2.21 -4.10
C LEU A 93 -5.22 -2.07 -2.74
N GLN A 94 -6.43 -1.52 -2.72
CA GLN A 94 -7.23 -1.33 -1.52
C GLN A 94 -7.51 -2.67 -0.84
N SER A 95 -7.97 -3.69 -1.58
CA SER A 95 -8.24 -5.02 -1.02
C SER A 95 -6.98 -5.65 -0.43
N LEU A 96 -5.80 -5.51 -1.07
CA LEU A 96 -4.55 -6.02 -0.51
C LEU A 96 -4.17 -5.34 0.82
N ILE A 97 -4.44 -4.04 0.97
CA ILE A 97 -4.19 -3.30 2.21
C ILE A 97 -5.18 -3.70 3.31
N GLU A 98 -6.45 -3.90 2.97
CA GLU A 98 -7.50 -4.32 3.91
C GLU A 98 -7.28 -5.76 4.41
N GLU A 99 -6.87 -6.69 3.54
CA GLU A 99 -6.47 -8.05 3.93
C GLU A 99 -5.24 -8.09 4.84
N MET A 100 -4.47 -7.00 4.85
CA MET A 100 -3.27 -6.82 5.64
C MET A 100 -3.51 -6.17 7.00
N ASP A 101 -4.75 -5.74 7.29
CA ASP A 101 -5.06 -5.04 8.54
C ASP A 101 -4.74 -5.90 9.76
N TYR A 102 -4.16 -5.27 10.78
CA TYR A 102 -3.60 -5.91 11.96
C TYR A 102 -4.64 -6.72 12.75
N ASP A 103 -5.89 -6.26 12.76
CA ASP A 103 -7.01 -6.98 13.38
C ASP A 103 -7.24 -8.36 12.75
N THR A 104 -6.88 -8.53 11.47
CA THR A 104 -6.98 -9.79 10.72
C THR A 104 -5.77 -10.70 10.95
N LEU A 105 -4.65 -10.15 11.44
CA LEU A 105 -3.37 -10.88 11.64
C LEU A 105 -3.26 -11.57 13.02
N CYS A 106 -4.15 -11.24 13.96
CA CYS A 106 -4.21 -11.81 15.31
C CYS A 106 -5.20 -12.99 15.47
N ALA A 107 -5.97 -13.32 14.41
CA ALA A 107 -6.93 -14.43 14.40
C ALA A 107 -6.28 -15.76 13.97
#